data_AF-A0A2U0S6C6-F1
#
_entry.id   AF-A0A2U0S6C6-F1
#
_cell.length_a   1.000
_cell.length_b   1.000
_cell.length_c   1.000
_cell.angle_alpha   90.00
_cell.angle_beta   90.00
_cell.angle_gamma   90.00
#
_symmetry.space_group_name_H-M   'P 1'
#
loop_
_entity.id
_entity.type
_entity.pdbx_description
1 polymer ?
#
loop_
_entity_poly.entity_id
_entity_poly.type
_entity_poly.pdbx_seq_one_letter_code
_entity_poly.pdbx_strand_id
1 'polypeptide(L)'
;CKKIEYTVHTKKGIFPNVDFYAALVMHALGVPREFFTSFFASSRVTGWVAHVLEQYADAVLIRPTSEYVGEYGRKFVPIEKRG
;
A
#
# COMPACT_ATOMS: atom_id res chain seq x y z
N CYS A 1 15.00 -4.13 -18.56
CA CYS A 1 14.41 -5.36 -17.98
C CYS A 1 14.40 -6.54 -18.97
N LYS A 2 13.24 -6.93 -19.51
CA LYS A 2 12.99 -8.10 -20.39
C LYS A 2 13.38 -9.49 -19.86
N LYS A 3 14.66 -9.78 -19.53
CA LYS A 3 15.08 -11.10 -18.99
C LYS A 3 14.41 -11.42 -17.65
N ILE A 4 14.28 -10.44 -16.77
CA ILE A 4 13.61 -10.57 -15.46
C ILE A 4 12.11 -10.81 -15.66
N GLU A 5 11.46 -9.98 -16.47
CA GLU A 5 10.04 -10.11 -16.85
C GLU A 5 9.74 -11.51 -17.41
N TYR A 6 10.49 -11.94 -18.43
CA TYR A 6 10.34 -13.29 -19.01
C TYR A 6 10.51 -14.39 -17.97
N THR A 7 11.50 -14.28 -17.07
CA THR A 7 11.76 -15.28 -16.02
C THR A 7 10.64 -15.31 -14.97
N VAL A 8 10.09 -14.16 -14.58
CA VAL A 8 8.99 -14.06 -13.63
C VAL A 8 7.69 -14.57 -14.26
N HIS A 9 7.39 -14.15 -15.48
CA HIS A 9 6.21 -14.60 -16.21
C HIS A 9 6.23 -16.12 -16.47
N THR A 10 7.32 -16.68 -16.99
CA THR A 10 7.43 -18.13 -17.24
C THR A 10 7.39 -18.99 -15.98
N LYS A 11 7.90 -18.51 -14.84
CA LYS A 11 7.93 -19.28 -13.58
C LYS A 11 6.72 -19.07 -12.68
N LYS A 12 5.97 -17.98 -12.83
CA LYS A 12 4.90 -17.57 -11.89
C LYS A 12 3.62 -17.07 -12.56
N GLY A 13 3.59 -16.87 -13.88
CA GLY A 13 2.46 -16.27 -14.60
C GLY A 13 2.28 -14.77 -14.36
N ILE A 14 3.17 -14.12 -13.60
CA ILE A 14 3.03 -12.73 -13.17
C ILE A 14 3.57 -11.78 -14.25
N PHE A 15 2.75 -10.81 -14.65
CA PHE A 15 3.16 -9.69 -15.50
C PHE A 15 3.73 -8.53 -14.67
N PRO A 16 4.67 -7.74 -15.21
CA PRO A 16 5.18 -6.56 -14.52
C PRO A 16 4.08 -5.50 -14.41
N ASN A 17 3.93 -4.92 -13.21
CA ASN A 17 3.11 -3.72 -13.02
C ASN A 17 3.88 -2.46 -13.44
N VAL A 18 3.24 -1.29 -13.33
CA VAL A 18 3.85 0.01 -13.70
C VAL A 18 5.14 0.30 -12.93
N ASP A 19 5.21 -0.08 -11.64
CA ASP A 19 6.34 0.25 -10.76
C ASP A 19 7.65 -0.38 -11.24
N PHE A 20 7.59 -1.59 -11.79
CA PHE A 20 8.76 -2.31 -12.30
C PHE A 20 9.48 -1.54 -13.42
N TYR A 21 8.73 -0.93 -14.33
CA TYR A 21 9.30 -0.13 -15.43
C TYR A 21 9.52 1.34 -15.02
N ALA A 22 8.67 1.92 -14.16
CA ALA A 22 8.84 3.26 -13.62
C ALA A 22 10.15 3.41 -12.82
N ALA A 23 10.53 2.39 -12.03
CA ALA A 23 11.80 2.36 -11.31
C ALA A 23 13.02 2.46 -12.24
N LEU A 24 12.95 1.88 -13.45
CA LEU A 24 14.02 2.00 -14.45
C LEU A 24 14.05 3.40 -15.07
N VAL A 25 12.90 3.99 -15.37
CA VAL A 25 12.82 5.35 -15.92
C VAL A 25 13.38 6.35 -14.92
N MET A 26 12.98 6.29 -13.65
CA MET A 26 13.52 7.18 -12.60
C MET A 26 15.03 6.99 -12.39
N HIS A 27 15.52 5.74 -12.43
CA HIS A 27 16.97 5.48 -12.35
C HIS A 27 17.73 6.03 -13.57
N ALA A 28 17.19 5.87 -14.78
CA ALA A 28 17.79 6.41 -16.01
C ALA A 28 17.79 7.94 -16.06
N LEU A 29 16.82 8.59 -15.40
CA LEU A 29 16.76 10.04 -15.19
C LEU A 29 17.66 10.53 -14.05
N GLY A 30 18.42 9.64 -13.39
CA GLY A 30 19.33 10.01 -12.30
C GLY A 30 18.63 10.36 -10.98
N VAL A 31 17.34 10.04 -10.82
CA VAL A 31 16.60 10.29 -9.57
C VAL A 31 17.16 9.38 -8.46
N PRO A 32 17.56 9.92 -7.30
CA PRO A 32 17.95 9.12 -6.13
C PRO A 32 16.79 8.21 -5.68
N ARG A 33 17.11 6.96 -5.29
CA ARG A 33 16.10 5.91 -5.01
C ARG A 33 15.20 6.25 -3.83
N GLU A 34 15.74 6.98 -2.85
CA GLU A 34 15.03 7.54 -1.71
C GLU A 34 13.88 8.49 -2.09
N PHE A 35 13.90 9.09 -3.29
CA PHE A 35 12.85 10.00 -3.77
C PHE A 35 11.81 9.33 -4.68
N PHE A 36 11.90 8.04 -4.96
CA PHE A 36 10.94 7.35 -5.84
C PHE A 36 9.50 7.44 -5.30
N THR A 37 9.32 7.27 -3.98
CA THR A 37 8.03 7.43 -3.29
C THR A 37 7.54 8.88 -3.27
N SER A 38 8.46 9.85 -3.15
CA SER A 38 8.13 11.29 -3.22
C SER A 38 7.65 11.67 -4.62
N PHE A 39 8.27 11.12 -5.67
CA PHE A 39 7.87 11.32 -7.07
C PHE A 39 6.48 10.72 -7.35
N PHE A 40 6.21 9.52 -6.80
CA PHE A 40 4.86 8.94 -6.85
C PHE A 40 3.83 9.84 -6.17
N ALA A 41 4.12 10.34 -4.96
CA ALA A 41 3.20 11.19 -4.21
C ALA A 41 2.92 12.53 -4.91
N SER A 42 3.93 13.17 -5.50
CA SER A 42 3.75 14.43 -6.25
C SER A 42 2.88 14.28 -7.49
N SER A 43 2.90 13.11 -8.14
CA SER A 43 1.94 12.77 -9.19
C SER A 43 0.54 12.47 -8.64
N ARG A 44 0.46 11.62 -7.61
CA ARG A 44 -0.80 11.04 -7.11
C ARG A 44 -1.67 12.00 -6.31
N VAL A 45 -1.09 13.09 -5.77
CA VAL A 45 -1.83 14.13 -5.03
C VAL A 45 -3.02 14.70 -5.82
N THR A 46 -2.91 14.77 -7.15
CA THR A 46 -4.00 15.20 -8.05
C THR A 46 -5.23 14.30 -7.91
N GLY A 47 -5.06 12.97 -7.96
CA GLY A 47 -6.11 11.99 -7.78
C GLY A 47 -6.64 11.92 -6.35
N TRP A 48 -5.78 12.13 -5.34
CA TRP A 48 -6.24 12.23 -3.94
C TRP A 48 -7.15 13.44 -3.73
N VAL A 49 -6.79 14.61 -4.27
CA VAL A 49 -7.62 15.82 -4.20
C VAL A 49 -8.93 15.62 -4.97
N ALA A 50 -8.91 14.98 -6.15
CA ALA A 50 -10.12 14.65 -6.90
C ALA A 50 -11.09 13.77 -6.07
N HIS A 51 -10.61 12.65 -5.51
CA HIS A 51 -11.43 11.79 -4.66
C HIS A 51 -11.93 12.47 -3.38
N VAL A 52 -11.15 13.39 -2.80
CA VAL A 52 -11.63 14.22 -1.66
C VAL A 52 -12.80 15.12 -2.10
N LEU A 53 -12.72 15.76 -3.27
CA LEU A 53 -13.80 16.58 -3.80
C LEU A 53 -15.06 15.76 -4.15
N GLU A 54 -14.89 14.56 -4.73
CA GLU A 54 -15.97 13.60 -4.96
C GLU A 54 -16.66 13.20 -3.64
N GLN A 55 -15.88 12.88 -2.61
CA GLN A 55 -16.39 12.54 -1.27
C GLN A 55 -17.09 13.72 -0.57
N TYR A 56 -16.70 14.96 -0.84
CA TYR A 56 -17.42 16.15 -0.35
C TYR A 56 -18.74 16.39 -1.09
N ALA A 57 -18.88 15.92 -2.34
CA ALA A 57 -20.10 16.05 -3.12
C ALA A 57 -21.13 14.95 -2.80
N ASP A 58 -20.69 13.71 -2.54
CA ASP A 58 -21.55 12.57 -2.18
C ASP A 58 -21.04 11.88 -0.90
N ALA A 59 -21.39 12.45 0.25
CA ALA A 59 -20.71 12.25 1.53
C ALA A 59 -21.07 10.95 2.29
N VAL A 60 -20.95 9.80 1.64
CA VAL A 60 -21.12 8.48 2.28
C VAL A 60 -19.79 7.98 2.86
N LEU A 61 -19.68 7.94 4.19
CA LEU A 61 -18.50 7.39 4.88
C LEU A 61 -18.56 5.86 4.99
N ILE A 62 -17.46 5.19 4.67
CA ILE A 62 -17.29 3.76 4.97
C ILE A 62 -17.28 3.53 6.49
N ARG A 63 -18.07 2.54 6.95
CA ARG A 63 -18.15 2.12 8.36
C ARG A 63 -17.76 0.64 8.49
N PRO A 64 -16.46 0.30 8.45
CA PRO A 64 -16.03 -1.08 8.59
C PRO A 64 -16.33 -1.61 9.99
N THR A 65 -16.81 -2.84 10.08
CA THR A 65 -16.94 -3.60 11.33
C THR A 65 -15.76 -4.58 11.46
N SER A 66 -15.66 -5.26 12.60
CA SER A 66 -14.63 -6.28 12.83
C SER A 66 -15.19 -7.42 13.65
N GLU A 67 -14.76 -8.64 13.33
CA GLU A 67 -15.07 -9.84 14.10
C GLU A 67 -14.09 -9.96 15.29
N TYR A 68 -14.60 -10.18 16.49
CA TYR A 68 -13.76 -10.40 17.66
C TYR A 68 -13.42 -11.88 17.79
N VAL A 69 -12.15 -12.20 17.52
CA VAL A 69 -11.56 -13.56 17.63
C VAL A 69 -10.73 -13.77 18.89
N GLY A 70 -10.82 -12.84 19.86
CA GLY A 70 -10.12 -12.96 21.14
C GLY A 70 -10.85 -13.87 22.14
N GLU A 71 -10.20 -14.16 23.27
CA GLU A 71 -10.84 -14.87 24.36
C GLU A 71 -11.78 -13.95 25.16
N TYR A 72 -13.05 -14.34 25.27
CA TYR A 72 -14.03 -13.68 26.12
C TYR A 72 -13.80 -13.98 27.61
N GLY A 73 -14.25 -13.07 28.48
CA GLY A 73 -14.34 -13.34 29.92
C GLY A 73 -13.01 -13.45 30.67
N ARG A 74 -11.89 -12.97 30.09
CA ARG A 74 -10.58 -12.92 30.76
C ARG A 74 -10.68 -12.21 32.12
N LYS A 75 -10.47 -12.97 33.20
CA LYS A 75 -10.46 -12.43 34.56
C LYS A 75 -9.17 -11.65 34.79
N PHE A 76 -9.28 -10.50 35.46
CA PHE A 76 -8.11 -9.73 35.89
C PHE A 76 -7.26 -10.54 36.89
N VAL A 77 -5.97 -10.66 36.61
CA VAL A 77 -4.98 -11.23 37.53
C VAL A 77 -4.21 -10.07 38.18
N PRO A 78 -4.18 -9.94 39.52
CA PRO A 78 -3.33 -8.96 40.22
C PRO A 78 -1.87 -9.09 39.82
N ILE A 79 -1.09 -8.00 39.85
CA ILE A 79 0.27 -7.99 39.31
C ILE A 79 1.20 -8.95 40.08
N GLU A 80 0.99 -9.10 41.38
CA GLU A 80 1.70 -10.00 42.30
C GLU A 80 1.37 -11.49 42.06
N LYS A 81 0.37 -11.77 41.21
CA LYS A 81 -0.09 -13.11 40.82
C LYS A 81 0.09 -13.39 39.33
N ARG A 82 0.73 -12.46 38.60
CA ARG A 82 1.30 -12.72 37.28
C ARG A 82 2.70 -13.30 37.51
N GLY A 83 3.08 -14.27 36.69
CA GLY A 83 4.44 -14.87 36.74
C GLY A 83 5.52 -13.91 36.29
#